data_AF-A0A7C8MD83-F1
#
_entry.id   AF-A0A7C8MD83-F1
#
_cell.length_a   1.000
_cell.length_b   1.000
_cell.length_c   1.000
_cell.angle_alpha   90.00
_cell.angle_beta   90.00
_cell.angle_gamma   90.00
#
_symmetry.space_group_name_H-M   'P 1'
#
loop_
_entity.id
_entity.type
_entity.pdbx_description
1 polymer ?
#
loop_
_entity_poly.entity_id
_entity_poly.type
_entity_poly.pdbx_seq_one_letter_code
_entity_poly.pdbx_strand_id
1 'polypeptide(L)'
;MSTTSSFFSFGSDDSFVSKSFEGFKYQNAPLAFQELVHGGSVAEVSWAAFGPLKESWVLSYRDPSMKDKFAWGISIPTRLRNILSKTTPSRHLRVCLGPLAPLSIPVDYRCDSFVAWDPTFVRWGGLPSKLEDSLQSWLTPSGWKSGPPRIVTWGPQEAFFAMSEYGDVVYRLGSRTQTGEAWPIFKETVEEWKAEAEFHWSDLAYVSLDATTPDQFIAIRLDGTWAGSIDDTNEEALESFAHNFFARLKPKSKPKPRPSPDNNQHSNGISKTPVTAPSLVIHLEYKQWASETASLFASALAANGGGSRPRAPKKLQVRSQSSSSSPSPSVPTTRTGSVTGKLLSQFPYLPPAVTTCSLPVCHSTKSDSEGLRACKHDVELLLRASGQYSYEWLRQERIRWHPDRFGRLCEESFRESGTKLAEEMFKIIDGLLGSFERLGSVNEGS
;
A
#
# COMPACT_ATOMS: atom_id res chain seq x y z
N MET A 1 -15.06 -9.47 17.18
CA MET A 1 -14.32 -8.78 16.10
C MET A 1 -14.05 -9.79 14.98
N SER A 2 -14.38 -9.44 13.73
CA SER A 2 -14.24 -10.34 12.57
C SER A 2 -12.78 -10.65 12.30
N THR A 3 -12.43 -11.93 12.25
CA THR A 3 -11.07 -12.50 12.24
C THR A 3 -10.37 -12.50 10.87
N THR A 4 -10.77 -11.62 9.96
CA THR A 4 -10.17 -11.55 8.62
C THR A 4 -8.91 -10.68 8.69
N SER A 5 -7.77 -11.28 9.01
CA SER A 5 -6.47 -10.61 8.91
C SER A 5 -6.09 -10.43 7.44
N SER A 6 -5.87 -9.20 7.02
CA SER A 6 -5.23 -8.88 5.74
C SER A 6 -3.74 -9.28 5.79
N PHE A 7 -3.20 -9.80 4.69
CA PHE A 7 -1.78 -10.20 4.58
C PHE A 7 -1.28 -10.16 3.13
N PHE A 8 0.03 -10.04 2.97
CA PHE A 8 0.75 -10.10 1.69
C PHE A 8 2.06 -10.89 1.85
N SER A 9 2.22 -11.97 1.09
CA SER A 9 3.45 -12.75 1.08
C SER A 9 4.06 -12.77 -0.31
N PHE A 10 5.33 -12.38 -0.39
CA PHE A 10 6.17 -12.59 -1.56
C PHE A 10 6.58 -14.06 -1.66
N GLY A 11 6.82 -14.54 -2.87
CA GLY A 11 7.39 -15.84 -3.19
C GLY A 11 8.42 -15.73 -4.30
N SER A 12 9.02 -16.87 -4.70
CA SER A 12 9.97 -16.91 -5.82
C SER A 12 9.30 -16.57 -7.16
N ASP A 13 10.11 -16.22 -8.17
CA ASP A 13 9.67 -15.99 -9.56
C ASP A 13 8.53 -14.96 -9.66
N ASP A 14 8.67 -13.84 -8.94
CA ASP A 14 7.70 -12.74 -8.89
C ASP A 14 6.29 -13.20 -8.46
N SER A 15 6.20 -14.32 -7.74
CA SER A 15 4.93 -14.82 -7.21
C SER A 15 4.56 -14.07 -5.93
N PHE A 16 3.26 -13.92 -5.71
CA PHE A 16 2.74 -13.42 -4.44
C PHE A 16 1.40 -14.05 -4.13
N VAL A 17 1.04 -13.97 -2.86
CA VAL A 17 -0.30 -14.25 -2.37
C VAL A 17 -0.72 -13.14 -1.40
N SER A 18 -1.93 -12.64 -1.56
CA SER A 18 -2.47 -11.60 -0.68
C SER A 18 -3.93 -11.82 -0.36
N LYS A 19 -4.32 -11.34 0.82
CA LYS A 19 -5.72 -11.22 1.23
C LYS A 19 -5.93 -9.82 1.74
N SER A 20 -6.84 -9.07 1.12
CA SER A 20 -7.32 -7.78 1.60
C SER A 20 -8.83 -7.84 1.79
N PHE A 21 -9.48 -6.71 2.07
CA PHE A 21 -10.95 -6.67 2.09
C PHE A 21 -11.59 -6.84 0.71
N GLU A 22 -10.82 -6.63 -0.37
CA GLU A 22 -11.29 -6.88 -1.75
C GLU A 22 -11.42 -8.38 -2.03
N GLY A 23 -10.60 -9.19 -1.36
CA GLY A 23 -10.63 -10.64 -1.49
C GLY A 23 -9.24 -11.26 -1.40
N PHE A 24 -9.18 -12.52 -1.82
CA PHE A 24 -7.96 -13.30 -1.91
C PHE A 24 -7.43 -13.23 -3.34
N LYS A 25 -6.16 -12.84 -3.50
CA LYS A 25 -5.48 -12.69 -4.80
C LYS A 25 -4.14 -13.42 -4.74
N TYR A 26 -3.68 -13.91 -5.88
CA TYR A 26 -2.33 -14.46 -6.01
C TYR A 26 -1.89 -14.38 -7.48
N GLN A 27 -0.58 -14.36 -7.69
CA GLN A 27 0.05 -14.33 -9.01
C GLN A 27 1.21 -15.32 -9.04
N ASN A 28 1.41 -15.97 -10.19
CA ASN A 28 2.47 -16.96 -10.43
C ASN A 28 2.55 -18.06 -9.34
N ALA A 29 1.41 -18.40 -8.72
CA ALA A 29 1.40 -19.37 -7.64
C ALA A 29 1.74 -20.79 -8.13
N PRO A 30 2.26 -21.68 -7.25
CA PRO A 30 2.59 -23.06 -7.61
C PRO A 30 1.36 -23.87 -8.04
N LEU A 31 1.52 -24.84 -8.95
CA LEU A 31 0.37 -25.58 -9.51
C LEU A 31 -0.44 -26.30 -8.41
N ALA A 32 0.24 -26.97 -7.48
CA ALA A 32 -0.42 -27.65 -6.36
C ALA A 32 -1.21 -26.69 -5.46
N PHE A 33 -0.75 -25.44 -5.32
CA PHE A 33 -1.49 -24.40 -4.61
C PHE A 33 -2.73 -23.96 -5.39
N GLN A 34 -2.59 -23.72 -6.69
CA GLN A 34 -3.71 -23.33 -7.56
C GLN A 34 -4.80 -24.40 -7.59
N GLU A 35 -4.43 -25.68 -7.74
CA GLU A 35 -5.36 -26.81 -7.72
C GLU A 35 -6.13 -26.89 -6.40
N LEU A 36 -5.47 -26.65 -5.27
CA LEU A 36 -6.12 -26.63 -3.97
C LEU A 36 -7.14 -25.50 -3.85
N VAL A 37 -6.77 -24.29 -4.27
CA VAL A 37 -7.63 -23.09 -4.17
C VAL A 37 -8.80 -23.18 -5.16
N HIS A 38 -8.56 -23.60 -6.40
CA HIS A 38 -9.60 -23.70 -7.43
C HIS A 38 -10.44 -24.98 -7.35
N GLY A 39 -9.93 -26.05 -6.74
CA GLY A 39 -10.62 -27.34 -6.63
C GLY A 39 -11.80 -27.36 -5.67
N GLY A 40 -12.28 -26.19 -5.19
CA GLY A 40 -13.42 -26.08 -4.28
C GLY A 40 -13.16 -26.57 -2.86
N SER A 41 -11.91 -26.95 -2.54
CA SER A 41 -11.52 -27.41 -1.21
C SER A 41 -11.38 -26.26 -0.21
N VAL A 42 -11.21 -25.03 -0.70
CA VAL A 42 -10.98 -23.83 0.10
C VAL A 42 -12.22 -22.93 0.05
N ALA A 43 -12.94 -22.83 1.17
CA ALA A 43 -14.06 -21.89 1.32
C ALA A 43 -13.60 -20.52 1.81
N GLU A 44 -12.62 -20.48 2.72
CA GLU A 44 -12.03 -19.23 3.19
C GLU A 44 -10.56 -19.40 3.57
N VAL A 45 -9.71 -18.51 3.07
CA VAL A 45 -8.30 -18.44 3.47
C VAL A 45 -8.13 -17.62 4.75
N SER A 46 -7.50 -18.16 5.78
CA SER A 46 -7.17 -17.43 7.02
C SER A 46 -5.77 -16.81 6.96
N TRP A 47 -4.80 -17.55 6.42
CA TRP A 47 -3.41 -17.12 6.26
C TRP A 47 -2.75 -17.86 5.10
N ALA A 48 -1.85 -17.21 4.38
CA ALA A 48 -0.98 -17.86 3.41
C ALA A 48 0.43 -17.27 3.47
N ALA A 49 1.43 -18.11 3.23
CA ALA A 49 2.83 -17.70 3.16
C ALA A 49 3.50 -18.42 2.00
N PHE A 50 4.19 -17.66 1.16
CA PHE A 50 5.12 -18.16 0.15
C PHE A 50 6.54 -18.01 0.67
N GLY A 51 7.40 -18.94 0.29
CA GLY A 51 8.81 -18.98 0.64
C GLY A 51 9.70 -18.80 -0.59
N PRO A 52 11.02 -18.95 -0.40
CA PRO A 52 12.00 -18.63 -1.43
C PRO A 52 12.13 -19.68 -2.54
N LEU A 53 11.38 -20.78 -2.46
CA LEU A 53 11.34 -21.83 -3.47
C LEU A 53 9.91 -21.94 -3.98
N LYS A 54 9.75 -22.25 -5.26
CA LYS A 54 8.44 -22.38 -5.92
C LYS A 54 7.46 -23.23 -5.12
N GLU A 55 7.81 -24.47 -4.76
CA GLU A 55 6.92 -25.34 -3.98
C GLU A 55 7.03 -25.16 -2.45
N SER A 56 7.53 -24.01 -1.98
CA SER A 56 7.58 -23.66 -0.55
C SER A 56 6.46 -22.68 -0.24
N TRP A 57 5.32 -23.23 0.21
CA TRP A 57 4.16 -22.44 0.59
C TRP A 57 3.39 -23.12 1.73
N VAL A 58 2.67 -22.32 2.52
CA VAL A 58 1.77 -22.79 3.57
C VAL A 58 0.44 -22.05 3.46
N LEU A 59 -0.68 -22.78 3.62
CA LEU A 59 -2.03 -22.25 3.58
C LEU A 59 -2.81 -22.73 4.83
N SER A 60 -3.35 -21.79 5.59
CA SER A 60 -4.35 -22.04 6.63
C SER A 60 -5.71 -21.58 6.12
N TYR A 61 -6.70 -22.47 6.09
CA TYR A 61 -7.99 -22.21 5.46
C TYR A 61 -9.13 -22.99 6.11
N ARG A 62 -10.37 -22.63 5.79
CA ARG A 62 -11.58 -23.40 6.08
C ARG A 62 -12.08 -24.09 4.82
N ASP A 63 -12.47 -25.34 4.96
CA ASP A 63 -13.15 -26.09 3.89
C ASP A 63 -14.66 -25.73 3.80
N PRO A 64 -15.39 -26.23 2.80
CA PRO A 64 -16.84 -25.99 2.68
C PRO A 64 -17.67 -26.49 3.87
N SER A 65 -17.12 -27.39 4.69
CA SER A 65 -17.71 -27.86 5.95
C SER A 65 -17.34 -26.97 7.14
N MET A 66 -16.72 -25.81 6.90
CA MET A 66 -16.30 -24.82 7.90
C MET A 66 -15.25 -25.36 8.88
N LYS A 67 -14.54 -26.43 8.53
CA LYS A 67 -13.47 -27.02 9.34
C LYS A 67 -12.14 -26.38 8.96
N ASP A 68 -11.39 -25.93 9.96
CA ASP A 68 -10.02 -25.42 9.78
C ASP A 68 -9.12 -26.56 9.26
N LYS A 69 -8.29 -26.24 8.28
CA LYS A 69 -7.32 -27.13 7.64
C LYS A 69 -6.02 -26.40 7.36
N PHE A 70 -4.95 -27.18 7.29
CA PHE A 70 -3.65 -26.76 6.80
C PHE A 70 -3.32 -27.49 5.51
N ALA A 71 -2.66 -26.79 4.60
CA ALA A 71 -2.00 -27.39 3.44
C ALA A 71 -0.64 -26.71 3.24
N TRP A 72 0.28 -27.40 2.58
CA TRP A 72 1.60 -26.86 2.31
C TRP A 72 2.24 -27.54 1.10
N GLY A 73 3.18 -26.84 0.49
CA GLY A 73 3.98 -27.35 -0.62
C GLY A 73 5.09 -28.30 -0.19
N ILE A 74 5.63 -29.06 -1.13
CA ILE A 74 6.64 -30.10 -0.86
C ILE A 74 8.01 -29.54 -0.46
N SER A 75 8.26 -28.24 -0.65
CA SER A 75 9.56 -27.60 -0.38
C SER A 75 9.58 -26.73 0.88
N ILE A 76 8.57 -26.83 1.75
CA ILE A 76 8.65 -26.19 3.08
C ILE A 76 9.71 -26.86 3.97
N PRO A 77 10.29 -26.14 4.96
CA PRO A 77 11.20 -26.71 5.96
C PRO A 77 10.69 -28.03 6.56
N THR A 78 11.55 -29.06 6.63
CA THR A 78 11.21 -30.37 7.20
C THR A 78 10.73 -30.24 8.65
N ARG A 79 11.38 -29.37 9.44
CA ARG A 79 10.98 -29.10 10.83
C ARG A 79 9.59 -28.47 10.90
N LEU A 80 9.29 -27.50 10.02
CA LEU A 80 7.96 -26.90 9.92
C LEU A 80 6.90 -27.93 9.53
N ARG A 81 7.17 -28.80 8.54
CA ARG A 81 6.26 -29.89 8.16
C ARG A 81 5.91 -30.78 9.35
N ASN A 82 6.92 -31.19 10.12
CA ASN A 82 6.72 -32.01 11.31
C ASN A 82 5.88 -31.29 12.38
N ILE A 83 6.03 -29.97 12.53
CA ILE A 83 5.20 -29.16 13.41
C ILE A 83 3.76 -29.15 12.90
N LEU A 84 3.53 -28.74 11.65
CA LEU A 84 2.18 -28.61 11.07
C LEU A 84 1.41 -29.94 11.06
N SER A 85 2.10 -31.08 10.88
CA SER A 85 1.47 -32.41 10.92
C SER A 85 0.94 -32.82 12.31
N LYS A 86 1.49 -32.24 13.37
CA LYS A 86 1.13 -32.53 14.77
C LYS A 86 0.24 -31.44 15.39
N THR A 87 0.20 -30.26 14.78
CA THR A 87 -0.58 -29.12 15.24
C THR A 87 -2.04 -29.24 14.80
N THR A 88 -2.96 -29.02 15.73
CA THR A 88 -4.40 -28.91 15.41
C THR A 88 -4.65 -27.70 14.50
N PRO A 89 -5.36 -27.85 13.36
CA PRO A 89 -5.73 -26.74 12.51
C PRO A 89 -6.39 -25.58 13.25
N SER A 90 -5.96 -24.36 12.95
CA SER A 90 -6.44 -23.13 13.58
C SER A 90 -6.33 -21.93 12.64
N ARG A 91 -7.38 -21.13 12.55
CA ARG A 91 -7.37 -19.82 11.85
C ARG A 91 -6.38 -18.79 12.42
N HIS A 92 -5.88 -19.02 13.63
CA HIS A 92 -4.94 -18.13 14.31
C HIS A 92 -3.48 -18.48 14.01
N LEU A 93 -3.21 -19.58 13.30
CA LEU A 93 -1.86 -19.90 12.86
C LEU A 93 -1.32 -18.76 11.97
N ARG A 94 -0.10 -18.35 12.26
CA ARG A 94 0.74 -17.48 11.44
C ARG A 94 2.01 -18.21 11.10
N VAL A 95 2.43 -18.08 9.85
CA VAL A 95 3.67 -18.67 9.35
C VAL A 95 4.35 -17.64 8.46
N CYS A 96 5.65 -17.45 8.65
CA CYS A 96 6.51 -16.72 7.75
C CYS A 96 7.65 -17.64 7.31
N LEU A 97 7.93 -17.65 6.01
CA LEU A 97 9.01 -18.43 5.41
C LEU A 97 10.13 -17.46 5.02
N GLY A 98 11.34 -17.74 5.49
CA GLY A 98 12.48 -16.85 5.30
C GLY A 98 13.34 -17.19 4.08
N PRO A 99 14.37 -16.37 3.79
CA PRO A 99 15.40 -16.67 2.81
C PRO A 99 16.04 -18.03 3.01
N LEU A 100 16.58 -18.58 1.91
CA LEU A 100 17.46 -19.73 1.99
C LEU A 100 18.69 -19.38 2.83
N ALA A 101 19.08 -20.29 3.73
CA ALA A 101 20.26 -20.11 4.55
C ALA A 101 21.51 -20.03 3.65
N PRO A 102 22.55 -19.25 4.05
CA PRO A 102 23.77 -19.10 3.26
C PRO A 102 24.39 -20.44 2.85
N LEU A 103 25.11 -20.45 1.72
CA LEU A 103 25.80 -21.64 1.22
C LEU A 103 26.83 -22.21 2.21
N SER A 104 27.29 -21.44 3.18
CA SER A 104 28.17 -21.91 4.25
C SER A 104 27.50 -22.88 5.23
N ILE A 105 26.17 -22.96 5.24
CA ILE A 105 25.40 -23.86 6.09
C ILE A 105 25.20 -25.20 5.35
N PRO A 106 25.31 -26.36 6.04
CA PRO A 106 25.08 -27.66 5.41
C PRO A 106 23.71 -27.73 4.73
N VAL A 107 23.64 -28.43 3.60
CA VAL A 107 22.46 -28.47 2.71
C VAL A 107 21.17 -28.81 3.47
N ASP A 108 21.25 -29.74 4.43
CA ASP A 108 20.11 -30.19 5.24
C ASP A 108 19.44 -29.07 6.05
N TYR A 109 20.17 -27.99 6.34
CA TYR A 109 19.68 -26.84 7.11
C TYR A 109 19.43 -25.58 6.25
N ARG A 110 19.73 -25.61 4.95
CA ARG A 110 19.59 -24.43 4.07
C ARG A 110 18.14 -24.01 3.84
N CYS A 111 17.20 -24.94 3.95
CA CYS A 111 15.77 -24.68 3.78
C CYS A 111 15.03 -24.55 5.11
N ASP A 112 15.72 -24.39 6.24
CA ASP A 112 15.08 -24.42 7.57
C ASP A 112 14.67 -23.03 8.12
N SER A 113 14.58 -22.00 7.27
CA SER A 113 14.24 -20.64 7.69
C SER A 113 12.72 -20.43 7.79
N PHE A 114 12.18 -20.40 9.00
CA PHE A 114 10.76 -20.12 9.24
C PHE A 114 10.48 -19.63 10.66
N VAL A 115 9.34 -18.97 10.84
CA VAL A 115 8.68 -18.75 12.14
C VAL A 115 7.23 -19.16 11.98
N ALA A 116 6.72 -19.97 12.91
CA ALA A 116 5.33 -20.36 12.99
C ALA A 116 4.83 -20.16 14.42
N TRP A 117 3.70 -19.49 14.57
CA TRP A 117 3.11 -19.23 15.88
C TRP A 117 1.60 -19.16 15.83
N ASP A 118 0.99 -19.45 16.97
CA ASP A 118 -0.40 -19.21 17.27
C ASP A 118 -0.53 -18.82 18.76
N PRO A 119 -1.75 -18.65 19.32
CA PRO A 119 -1.89 -18.30 20.73
C PRO A 119 -1.31 -19.32 21.73
N THR A 120 -1.04 -20.55 21.30
CA THR A 120 -0.61 -21.68 22.14
C THR A 120 0.83 -22.11 21.93
N PHE A 121 1.46 -21.75 20.81
CA PHE A 121 2.85 -22.09 20.55
C PHE A 121 3.59 -21.07 19.69
N VAL A 122 4.92 -21.13 19.76
CA VAL A 122 5.83 -20.54 18.79
C VAL A 122 6.97 -21.51 18.50
N ARG A 123 7.34 -21.65 17.23
CA ARG A 123 8.50 -22.43 16.79
C ARG A 123 9.15 -21.71 15.61
N TRP A 124 10.47 -21.79 15.53
CA TRP A 124 11.24 -21.26 14.40
C TRP A 124 12.45 -22.13 14.10
N GLY A 125 13.07 -21.84 12.97
CA GLY A 125 14.36 -22.37 12.54
C GLY A 125 15.05 -21.36 11.62
N GLY A 126 16.38 -21.44 11.52
CA GLY A 126 17.16 -20.73 10.51
C GLY A 126 16.94 -19.21 10.45
N LEU A 127 16.80 -18.54 11.61
CA LEU A 127 16.63 -17.10 11.69
C LEU A 127 17.98 -16.36 11.70
N PRO A 128 18.04 -15.08 11.28
CA PRO A 128 19.15 -14.22 11.62
C PRO A 128 19.38 -14.21 13.13
N SER A 129 20.63 -14.31 13.59
CA SER A 129 20.94 -14.48 15.03
C SER A 129 20.33 -13.40 15.90
N LYS A 130 20.40 -12.13 15.46
CA LYS A 130 19.79 -11.01 16.18
C LYS A 130 18.26 -11.08 16.24
N LEU A 131 17.61 -11.64 15.22
CA LEU A 131 16.16 -11.86 15.24
C LEU A 131 15.82 -12.98 16.22
N GLU A 132 16.57 -14.09 16.21
CA GLU A 132 16.41 -15.19 17.17
C GLU A 132 16.59 -14.71 18.61
N ASP A 133 17.70 -14.01 18.90
CA ASP A 133 17.97 -13.44 20.23
C ASP A 133 16.81 -12.55 20.72
N SER A 134 16.24 -11.75 19.80
CA SER A 134 15.12 -10.88 20.12
C SER A 134 13.85 -11.66 20.44
N LEU A 135 13.48 -12.65 19.60
CA LEU A 135 12.33 -13.52 19.87
C LEU A 135 12.52 -14.32 21.17
N GLN A 136 13.75 -14.77 21.45
CA GLN A 136 14.08 -15.46 22.69
C GLN A 136 13.91 -14.53 23.90
N SER A 137 14.30 -13.26 23.77
CA SER A 137 14.17 -12.25 24.84
C SER A 137 12.70 -11.91 25.17
N TRP A 138 11.78 -12.16 24.24
CA TRP A 138 10.34 -11.99 24.43
C TRP A 138 9.70 -13.17 25.16
N LEU A 139 10.44 -14.24 25.42
CA LEU A 139 9.97 -15.43 26.13
C LEU A 139 10.50 -15.48 27.57
N THR A 140 9.72 -16.12 28.42
CA THR A 140 10.06 -16.59 29.76
C THR A 140 9.77 -18.09 29.83
N PRO A 141 10.25 -18.80 30.87
CA PRO A 141 9.84 -20.20 31.10
C PRO A 141 8.33 -20.39 31.19
N SER A 142 7.56 -19.36 31.56
CA SER A 142 6.12 -19.40 31.77
C SER A 142 5.29 -18.84 30.60
N GLY A 143 5.92 -18.42 29.50
CA GLY A 143 5.23 -17.82 28.34
C GLY A 143 5.81 -16.48 27.91
N TRP A 144 5.00 -15.62 27.30
CA TRP A 144 5.46 -14.36 26.70
C TRP A 144 5.72 -13.26 27.72
N LYS A 145 6.94 -12.74 27.74
CA LYS A 145 7.32 -11.50 28.43
C LYS A 145 6.75 -10.27 27.73
N SER A 146 6.89 -10.25 26.41
CA SER A 146 6.60 -9.10 25.55
C SER A 146 5.34 -9.29 24.70
N GLY A 147 4.53 -10.30 25.02
CA GLY A 147 3.44 -10.76 24.17
C GLY A 147 3.94 -11.62 23.00
N PRO A 148 3.05 -12.37 22.32
CA PRO A 148 3.42 -13.10 21.12
C PRO A 148 3.83 -12.14 19.99
N PRO A 149 4.48 -12.63 18.93
CA PRO A 149 4.81 -11.81 17.80
C PRO A 149 3.53 -11.35 17.10
N ARG A 150 3.41 -10.06 16.88
CA ARG A 150 2.35 -9.47 16.06
C ARG A 150 2.77 -9.49 14.59
N ILE A 151 4.03 -9.11 14.33
CA ILE A 151 4.64 -9.12 13.00
C ILE A 151 6.05 -9.71 13.12
N VAL A 152 6.40 -10.64 12.23
CA VAL A 152 7.78 -11.10 12.04
C VAL A 152 7.99 -11.31 10.55
N THR A 153 9.00 -10.67 9.98
CA THR A 153 9.39 -10.86 8.58
C THR A 153 10.88 -10.60 8.43
N TRP A 154 11.53 -11.31 7.52
CA TRP A 154 12.95 -11.12 7.25
C TRP A 154 13.25 -11.48 5.81
N GLY A 155 14.18 -10.72 5.23
CA GLY A 155 14.69 -10.92 3.90
C GLY A 155 16.16 -11.34 3.93
N PRO A 156 16.77 -11.52 2.75
CA PRO A 156 18.18 -11.83 2.64
C PRO A 156 19.09 -10.74 3.25
N GLN A 157 20.37 -11.07 3.41
CA GLN A 157 21.42 -10.20 3.98
C GLN A 157 21.11 -9.67 5.39
N GLU A 158 20.46 -10.46 6.25
CA GLU A 158 20.17 -10.14 7.66
C GLU A 158 19.17 -8.98 7.86
N ALA A 159 18.39 -8.62 6.83
CA ALA A 159 17.31 -7.65 7.01
C ALA A 159 16.12 -8.31 7.70
N PHE A 160 15.59 -7.67 8.74
CA PHE A 160 14.40 -8.18 9.42
C PHE A 160 13.62 -7.06 10.09
N PHE A 161 12.34 -7.34 10.34
CA PHE A 161 11.47 -6.55 11.19
C PHE A 161 10.64 -7.49 12.06
N ALA A 162 10.60 -7.23 13.36
CA ALA A 162 9.70 -7.90 14.27
C ALA A 162 9.09 -6.91 15.26
N MET A 163 7.80 -7.12 15.55
CA MET A 163 7.04 -6.37 16.53
C MET A 163 6.17 -7.33 17.35
N SER A 164 6.21 -7.21 18.66
CA SER A 164 5.37 -7.99 19.56
C SER A 164 3.97 -7.36 19.73
N GLU A 165 3.01 -8.12 20.25
CA GLU A 165 1.68 -7.59 20.60
C GLU A 165 1.73 -6.48 21.65
N TYR A 166 2.77 -6.42 22.49
CA TYR A 166 2.94 -5.35 23.49
C TYR A 166 3.75 -4.15 22.97
N GLY A 167 4.10 -4.14 21.68
CA GLY A 167 4.75 -3.02 21.03
C GLY A 167 6.28 -3.01 21.13
N ASP A 168 6.91 -4.09 21.58
CA ASP A 168 8.37 -4.22 21.50
C ASP A 168 8.78 -4.41 20.04
N VAL A 169 9.67 -3.54 19.55
CA VAL A 169 10.05 -3.48 18.13
C VAL A 169 11.55 -3.67 17.98
N VAL A 170 11.93 -4.59 17.11
CA VAL A 170 13.31 -4.85 16.73
C VAL A 170 13.41 -4.96 15.21
N TYR A 171 14.42 -4.35 14.62
CA TYR A 171 14.62 -4.44 13.18
C TYR A 171 16.10 -4.28 12.81
N ARG A 172 16.45 -4.75 11.62
CA ARG A 172 17.76 -4.57 11.00
C ARG A 172 17.56 -4.29 9.51
N LEU A 173 18.31 -3.33 8.99
CA LEU A 173 18.15 -2.79 7.63
C LEU A 173 19.08 -3.48 6.62
N GLY A 174 19.36 -4.77 6.84
CA GLY A 174 20.33 -5.54 6.08
C GLY A 174 21.79 -5.24 6.43
N SER A 175 22.69 -6.07 5.91
CA SER A 175 24.14 -5.89 6.01
C SER A 175 24.67 -5.23 4.75
N ARG A 176 25.75 -4.45 4.89
CA ARG A 176 26.42 -3.81 3.76
C ARG A 176 27.05 -4.89 2.85
N THR A 177 26.79 -4.81 1.56
CA THR A 177 27.40 -5.65 0.53
C THR A 177 28.59 -4.92 -0.10
N GLN A 178 29.34 -5.60 -0.97
CA GLN A 178 30.42 -4.96 -1.73
C GLN A 178 29.90 -3.82 -2.63
N THR A 179 28.65 -3.91 -3.08
CA THR A 179 28.02 -2.95 -4.00
C THR A 179 27.28 -1.82 -3.30
N GLY A 180 27.08 -1.88 -1.98
CA GLY A 180 26.39 -0.83 -1.24
C GLY A 180 25.55 -1.36 -0.08
N GLU A 181 24.44 -0.70 0.19
CA GLU A 181 23.45 -1.16 1.17
C GLU A 181 22.51 -2.16 0.48
N ALA A 182 22.18 -3.28 1.15
CA ALA A 182 21.33 -4.31 0.55
C ALA A 182 19.84 -3.93 0.50
N TRP A 183 19.40 -3.06 1.41
CA TRP A 183 18.00 -2.67 1.59
C TRP A 183 17.83 -1.13 1.67
N PRO A 184 18.29 -0.38 0.64
CA PRO A 184 18.32 1.08 0.70
C PRO A 184 16.93 1.73 0.78
N ILE A 185 15.93 1.21 0.06
CA ILE A 185 14.56 1.78 0.05
C ILE A 185 13.85 1.46 1.36
N PHE A 186 13.97 0.23 1.87
CA PHE A 186 13.43 -0.14 3.17
C PHE A 186 14.10 0.66 4.29
N LYS A 187 15.42 0.84 4.23
CA LYS A 187 16.16 1.70 5.16
C LYS A 187 15.66 3.14 5.14
N GLU A 188 15.56 3.75 3.96
CA GLU A 188 15.03 5.11 3.79
C GLU A 188 13.62 5.23 4.37
N THR A 189 12.75 4.25 4.11
CA THR A 189 11.38 4.23 4.65
C THR A 189 11.37 4.20 6.18
N VAL A 190 12.17 3.33 6.79
CA VAL A 190 12.29 3.24 8.26
C VAL A 190 12.85 4.53 8.85
N GLU A 191 13.87 5.12 8.23
CA GLU A 191 14.47 6.38 8.67
C GLU A 191 13.52 7.56 8.52
N GLU A 192 12.77 7.64 7.41
CA GLU A 192 11.76 8.67 7.18
C GLU A 192 10.66 8.61 8.23
N TRP A 193 10.06 7.44 8.45
CA TRP A 193 9.01 7.29 9.46
C TRP A 193 9.51 7.60 10.86
N LYS A 194 10.72 7.17 11.24
CA LYS A 194 11.31 7.52 12.54
C LYS A 194 11.61 9.01 12.71
N ALA A 195 11.78 9.75 11.62
CA ALA A 195 12.02 11.19 11.65
C ALA A 195 10.72 12.01 11.75
N GLU A 196 9.55 11.40 11.53
CA GLU A 196 8.26 12.04 11.72
C GLU A 196 7.97 12.23 13.22
N ALA A 197 7.62 13.45 13.63
CA ALA A 197 7.50 13.84 15.04
C ALA A 197 6.42 13.06 15.82
N GLU A 198 5.41 12.54 15.14
CA GLU A 198 4.26 11.85 15.74
C GLU A 198 4.21 10.35 15.40
N PHE A 199 5.24 9.80 14.76
CA PHE A 199 5.23 8.39 14.38
C PHE A 199 5.59 7.48 15.55
N HIS A 200 4.69 6.53 15.84
CA HIS A 200 4.96 5.42 16.75
C HIS A 200 4.93 4.10 15.99
N TRP A 201 5.80 3.16 16.35
CA TRP A 201 5.76 1.82 15.75
C TRP A 201 4.45 1.07 16.01
N SER A 202 3.71 1.43 17.07
CA SER A 202 2.34 0.95 17.29
C SER A 202 1.39 1.31 16.15
N ASP A 203 1.69 2.38 15.41
CA ASP A 203 0.95 2.81 14.22
C ASP A 203 1.24 1.94 13.01
N LEU A 204 2.23 1.05 13.07
CA LEU A 204 2.46 0.07 12.02
C LEU A 204 1.37 -0.99 12.06
N ALA A 205 0.62 -1.11 10.96
CA ALA A 205 -0.43 -2.10 10.82
C ALA A 205 0.10 -3.41 10.23
N TYR A 206 1.02 -3.31 9.26
CA TYR A 206 1.54 -4.44 8.53
C TYR A 206 2.93 -4.15 7.96
N VAL A 207 3.80 -5.16 7.91
CA VAL A 207 5.02 -5.13 7.09
C VAL A 207 5.37 -6.55 6.65
N SER A 208 5.87 -6.67 5.42
CA SER A 208 6.34 -7.92 4.82
C SER A 208 7.58 -7.59 3.97
N LEU A 209 8.68 -8.29 4.23
CA LEU A 209 9.92 -8.26 3.46
C LEU A 209 9.94 -9.49 2.55
N ASP A 210 10.41 -9.35 1.31
CA ASP A 210 10.63 -10.48 0.43
C ASP A 210 11.81 -11.33 0.92
N ALA A 211 11.60 -12.65 0.97
CA ALA A 211 12.59 -13.64 1.32
C ALA A 211 13.62 -13.90 0.21
N THR A 212 13.37 -13.43 -1.02
CA THR A 212 14.19 -13.70 -2.21
C THR A 212 14.89 -12.47 -2.73
N THR A 213 14.16 -11.38 -2.95
CA THR A 213 14.68 -10.18 -3.60
C THR A 213 15.02 -9.11 -2.55
N PRO A 214 16.28 -8.69 -2.43
CA PRO A 214 16.65 -7.61 -1.54
C PRO A 214 15.86 -6.34 -1.87
N ASP A 215 15.41 -5.66 -0.81
CA ASP A 215 14.71 -4.38 -0.89
C ASP A 215 13.32 -4.44 -1.52
N GLN A 216 12.77 -5.62 -1.81
CA GLN A 216 11.34 -5.78 -2.06
C GLN A 216 10.58 -5.92 -0.73
N PHE A 217 9.58 -5.07 -0.52
CA PHE A 217 8.79 -5.06 0.71
C PHE A 217 7.48 -4.30 0.55
N ILE A 218 6.61 -4.46 1.53
CA ILE A 218 5.46 -3.58 1.77
C ILE A 218 5.33 -3.29 3.25
N ALA A 219 5.01 -2.05 3.60
CA ALA A 219 4.71 -1.59 4.95
C ALA A 219 3.50 -0.66 4.94
N ILE A 220 2.56 -0.86 5.87
CA ILE A 220 1.29 -0.12 5.95
C ILE A 220 1.08 0.34 7.39
N ARG A 221 0.75 1.63 7.56
CA ARG A 221 0.39 2.27 8.84
C ARG A 221 -1.12 2.23 9.07
N LEU A 222 -1.55 2.39 10.32
CA LEU A 222 -2.96 2.41 10.73
C LEU A 222 -3.75 3.58 10.12
N ASP A 223 -3.07 4.67 9.75
CA ASP A 223 -3.66 5.81 9.06
C ASP A 223 -3.80 5.60 7.54
N GLY A 224 -3.47 4.41 7.03
CA GLY A 224 -3.52 4.10 5.60
C GLY A 224 -2.31 4.57 4.81
N THR A 225 -1.37 5.31 5.41
CA THR A 225 -0.08 5.61 4.80
C THR A 225 0.68 4.31 4.58
N TRP A 226 1.29 4.14 3.42
CA TRP A 226 2.04 2.94 3.11
C TRP A 226 3.29 3.24 2.29
N ALA A 227 4.23 2.30 2.31
CA ALA A 227 5.45 2.30 1.55
C ALA A 227 5.70 0.89 1.03
N GLY A 228 6.32 0.77 -0.14
CA GLY A 228 6.70 -0.53 -0.67
C GLY A 228 7.66 -0.39 -1.83
N SER A 229 8.31 -1.49 -2.16
CA SER A 229 9.14 -1.63 -3.35
C SER A 229 8.93 -3.04 -3.88
N ILE A 230 8.71 -3.14 -5.18
CA ILE A 230 8.49 -4.37 -5.92
C ILE A 230 8.90 -4.11 -7.38
N ASP A 231 9.12 -5.16 -8.16
CA ASP A 231 9.32 -5.03 -9.60
C ASP A 231 8.12 -4.35 -10.29
N ASP A 232 8.37 -3.61 -11.38
CA ASP A 232 7.35 -2.88 -12.17
C ASP A 232 6.15 -3.76 -12.54
N THR A 233 6.39 -5.05 -12.80
CA THR A 233 5.35 -6.00 -13.20
C THR A 233 4.28 -6.25 -12.13
N ASN A 234 4.60 -6.00 -10.86
CA ASN A 234 3.72 -6.28 -9.72
C ASN A 234 3.37 -5.03 -8.90
N GLU A 235 3.73 -3.82 -9.35
CA GLU A 235 3.43 -2.56 -8.67
C GLU A 235 1.91 -2.40 -8.41
N GLU A 236 1.08 -2.68 -9.42
CA GLU A 236 -0.38 -2.60 -9.31
C GLU A 236 -0.94 -3.54 -8.22
N ALA A 237 -0.36 -4.72 -8.05
CA ALA A 237 -0.80 -5.67 -7.03
C ALA A 237 -0.54 -5.15 -5.61
N LEU A 238 0.63 -4.51 -5.42
CA LEU A 238 1.05 -3.94 -4.15
C LEU A 238 0.20 -2.71 -3.80
N GLU A 239 -0.03 -1.82 -4.77
CA GLU A 239 -0.94 -0.66 -4.64
C GLU A 239 -2.38 -1.12 -4.33
N SER A 240 -2.91 -2.06 -5.11
CA SER A 240 -4.25 -2.64 -4.92
C SER A 240 -4.39 -3.23 -3.52
N PHE A 241 -3.40 -3.98 -3.04
CA PHE A 241 -3.42 -4.52 -1.69
C PHE A 241 -3.41 -3.42 -0.63
N ALA A 242 -2.51 -2.42 -0.74
CA ALA A 242 -2.40 -1.34 0.23
C ALA A 242 -3.68 -0.52 0.34
N HIS A 243 -4.27 -0.14 -0.79
CA HIS A 243 -5.54 0.61 -0.83
C HIS A 243 -6.72 -0.18 -0.26
N ASN A 244 -6.70 -1.50 -0.39
CA ASN A 244 -7.77 -2.37 0.12
C ASN A 244 -7.44 -3.00 1.50
N PHE A 245 -6.32 -2.64 2.14
CA PHE A 245 -5.89 -3.24 3.39
C PHE A 245 -6.87 -2.99 4.54
N PHE A 246 -7.42 -1.76 4.61
CA PHE A 246 -8.44 -1.33 5.59
C PHE A 246 -9.83 -1.12 4.99
N ALA A 247 -9.99 -1.30 3.68
CA ALA A 247 -11.23 -0.96 2.99
C ALA A 247 -12.37 -1.81 3.52
N ARG A 248 -13.06 -1.36 4.58
CA ARG A 248 -14.25 -2.05 5.08
C ARG A 248 -15.17 -2.23 3.88
N LEU A 249 -15.50 -3.48 3.56
CA LEU A 249 -16.53 -3.79 2.57
C LEU A 249 -17.71 -2.89 2.92
N LYS A 250 -17.92 -1.82 2.13
CA LYS A 250 -19.07 -0.93 2.31
C LYS A 250 -20.24 -1.89 2.40
N PRO A 251 -20.98 -1.91 3.53
CA PRO A 251 -22.02 -2.92 3.73
C PRO A 251 -22.87 -2.89 2.47
N LYS A 252 -22.88 -4.00 1.72
CA LYS A 252 -23.67 -4.11 0.47
C LYS A 252 -25.05 -3.61 0.85
N SER A 253 -25.40 -2.42 0.36
CA SER A 253 -26.65 -1.76 0.72
C SER A 253 -27.73 -2.78 0.42
N LYS A 254 -28.40 -3.28 1.48
CA LYS A 254 -29.49 -4.25 1.32
C LYS A 254 -30.43 -3.68 0.26
N PRO A 255 -30.85 -4.48 -0.74
CA PRO A 255 -31.79 -4.01 -1.74
C PRO A 255 -33.01 -3.42 -1.01
N LYS A 256 -33.28 -2.15 -1.30
CA LYS A 256 -34.33 -1.35 -0.66
C LYS A 256 -35.65 -2.12 -0.80
N PRO A 257 -36.35 -2.48 0.30
CA PRO A 257 -37.68 -3.05 0.18
C PRO A 257 -38.59 -2.07 -0.55
N ARG A 258 -39.39 -2.58 -1.49
CA ARG A 258 -40.33 -1.79 -2.29
C ARG A 258 -41.28 -1.01 -1.35
N PRO A 259 -41.59 0.26 -1.63
CA PRO A 259 -42.45 1.05 -0.78
C PRO A 259 -43.91 0.58 -0.90
N SER A 260 -44.54 0.33 0.24
CA SER A 260 -45.99 0.39 0.38
C SER A 260 -46.45 1.86 0.27
N PRO A 261 -47.65 2.13 -0.27
CA PRO A 261 -48.21 3.47 -0.31
C PRO A 261 -48.77 3.88 1.07
N ASP A 262 -48.89 5.19 1.27
CA ASP A 262 -49.46 5.92 2.42
C ASP A 262 -48.52 6.08 3.65
N ASN A 263 -48.33 7.24 4.28
CA ASN A 263 -49.26 8.34 4.52
C ASN A 263 -48.48 9.64 4.85
N ASN A 264 -49.13 10.79 4.61
CA ASN A 264 -48.61 12.15 4.79
C ASN A 264 -48.30 12.51 6.26
N GLN A 265 -47.15 13.14 6.52
CA GLN A 265 -47.04 14.15 7.59
C GLN A 265 -45.86 15.11 7.40
N HIS A 266 -46.18 16.40 7.51
CA HIS A 266 -45.30 17.56 7.36
C HIS A 266 -44.20 17.63 8.44
N SER A 267 -42.96 17.86 8.02
CA SER A 267 -41.94 18.48 8.86
C SER A 267 -41.05 19.42 8.04
N ASN A 268 -40.82 20.62 8.57
CA ASN A 268 -39.93 21.65 8.01
C ASN A 268 -38.47 21.18 8.13
N GLY A 269 -37.98 20.50 7.10
CA GLY A 269 -36.59 20.11 6.97
C GLY A 269 -35.81 21.09 6.10
N ILE A 270 -34.71 21.64 6.63
CA ILE A 270 -33.65 22.24 5.82
C ILE A 270 -33.23 21.17 4.81
N SER A 271 -33.61 21.38 3.55
CA SER A 271 -33.39 20.47 2.44
C SER A 271 -31.91 20.28 2.22
N LYS A 272 -31.34 19.20 2.79
CA LYS A 272 -30.06 18.63 2.34
C LYS A 272 -30.24 18.26 0.88
N THR A 273 -29.74 19.10 -0.02
CA THR A 273 -29.69 18.80 -1.45
C THR A 273 -28.99 17.44 -1.62
N PRO A 274 -29.66 16.45 -2.23
CA PRO A 274 -29.05 15.15 -2.45
C PRO A 274 -27.78 15.34 -3.27
N VAL A 275 -26.68 14.76 -2.79
CA VAL A 275 -25.40 14.74 -3.50
C VAL A 275 -25.61 13.88 -4.75
N THR A 276 -25.99 14.52 -5.85
CA THR A 276 -26.19 13.87 -7.14
C THR A 276 -24.86 13.29 -7.60
N ALA A 277 -24.84 12.03 -8.01
CA ALA A 277 -23.66 11.41 -8.60
C ALA A 277 -23.17 12.27 -9.78
N PRO A 278 -21.85 12.47 -9.96
CA PRO A 278 -21.31 13.25 -11.06
C PRO A 278 -21.82 12.73 -12.41
N SER A 279 -22.13 13.63 -13.34
CA SER A 279 -22.57 13.23 -14.68
C SER A 279 -21.43 12.50 -15.42
N LEU A 280 -21.78 11.60 -16.34
CA LEU A 280 -20.80 10.89 -17.18
C LEU A 280 -19.85 11.86 -17.91
N VAL A 281 -20.37 13.03 -18.30
CA VAL A 281 -19.61 14.10 -18.95
C VAL A 281 -18.48 14.60 -18.04
N ILE A 282 -18.78 14.94 -16.79
CA ILE A 282 -17.77 15.45 -15.84
C ILE A 282 -16.72 14.36 -15.53
N HIS A 283 -17.11 13.09 -15.50
CA HIS A 283 -16.16 11.98 -15.32
C HIS A 283 -15.17 11.87 -16.48
N LEU A 284 -15.62 12.09 -17.72
CA LEU A 284 -14.74 12.10 -18.91
C LEU A 284 -13.79 13.30 -18.88
N GLU A 285 -14.30 14.50 -18.55
CA GLU A 285 -13.50 15.70 -18.36
C GLU A 285 -12.42 15.51 -17.29
N TYR A 286 -12.77 14.88 -16.16
CA TYR A 286 -11.80 14.53 -15.11
C TYR A 286 -10.71 13.59 -15.64
N LYS A 287 -11.07 12.52 -16.35
CA LYS A 287 -10.10 11.55 -16.88
C LYS A 287 -9.10 12.21 -17.82
N GLN A 288 -9.59 13.06 -18.72
CA GLN A 288 -8.74 13.80 -19.64
C GLN A 288 -7.80 14.75 -18.88
N TRP A 289 -8.36 15.61 -18.02
CA TRP A 289 -7.59 16.56 -17.22
C TRP A 289 -6.55 15.86 -16.33
N ALA A 290 -6.92 14.74 -15.68
CA ALA A 290 -6.04 13.99 -14.81
C ALA A 290 -4.87 13.37 -15.59
N SER A 291 -5.13 12.83 -16.78
CA SER A 291 -4.09 12.28 -17.67
C SER A 291 -3.13 13.38 -18.12
N GLU A 292 -3.65 14.51 -18.60
CA GLU A 292 -2.83 15.64 -19.06
C GLU A 292 -1.98 16.21 -17.91
N THR A 293 -2.58 16.41 -16.74
CA THR A 293 -1.90 16.89 -15.54
C THR A 293 -0.82 15.92 -15.08
N ALA A 294 -1.10 14.61 -15.11
CA ALA A 294 -0.11 13.59 -14.76
C ALA A 294 1.08 13.58 -15.73
N SER A 295 0.83 13.68 -17.04
CA SER A 295 1.88 13.79 -18.05
C SER A 295 2.73 15.05 -17.87
N LEU A 296 2.12 16.20 -17.55
CA LEU A 296 2.85 17.44 -17.25
C LEU A 296 3.76 17.28 -16.03
N PHE A 297 3.27 16.68 -14.94
CA PHE A 297 4.06 16.47 -13.73
C PHE A 297 5.20 15.47 -13.97
N ALA A 298 4.96 14.39 -14.70
CA ALA A 298 5.99 13.42 -15.06
C ALA A 298 7.11 14.08 -15.89
N SER A 299 6.74 14.90 -16.88
CA SER A 299 7.70 15.65 -17.70
C SER A 299 8.54 16.63 -16.88
N ALA A 300 7.91 17.38 -15.96
CA ALA A 300 8.60 18.34 -15.10
C ALA A 300 9.51 17.67 -14.06
N LEU A 301 9.09 16.52 -13.53
CA LEU A 301 9.92 15.70 -12.65
C LEU A 301 11.18 15.20 -13.37
N ALA A 302 11.03 14.70 -14.60
CA ALA A 302 12.16 14.28 -15.42
C ALA A 302 13.13 15.43 -15.74
N ALA A 303 12.62 16.64 -15.96
CA ALA A 303 13.42 17.83 -16.23
C ALA A 303 14.32 18.23 -15.05
N ASN A 304 13.81 18.14 -13.82
CA ASN A 304 14.56 18.50 -12.61
C ASN A 304 15.71 17.54 -12.28
N GLY A 305 15.71 16.32 -12.83
CA GLY A 305 16.73 15.30 -12.54
C GLY A 305 18.06 15.47 -13.31
N GLY A 306 18.19 16.43 -14.23
CA GLY A 306 19.24 16.44 -15.26
C GLY A 306 20.61 17.04 -14.91
N GLY A 307 20.82 17.62 -13.73
CA GLY A 307 21.97 18.54 -13.50
C GLY A 307 23.12 18.06 -12.60
N SER A 308 22.94 17.04 -11.77
CA SER A 308 23.99 16.53 -10.88
C SER A 308 23.62 15.14 -10.42
N ARG A 309 24.62 14.29 -10.13
CA ARG A 309 24.40 12.96 -9.52
C ARG A 309 23.34 13.09 -8.41
N PRO A 310 22.30 12.25 -8.44
CA PRO A 310 21.05 12.51 -7.74
C PRO A 310 21.26 12.49 -6.22
N ARG A 311 21.02 13.63 -5.58
CA ARG A 311 20.57 13.68 -4.18
C ARG A 311 19.09 14.06 -4.23
N ALA A 312 18.21 13.08 -4.09
CA ALA A 312 16.76 13.31 -4.11
C ALA A 312 16.20 13.26 -2.68
N PRO A 313 15.23 14.13 -2.34
CA PRO A 313 14.14 13.66 -1.50
C PRO A 313 12.71 14.04 -1.97
N LYS A 314 11.80 13.08 -1.72
CA LYS A 314 10.34 13.14 -1.44
C LYS A 314 9.28 13.05 -2.55
N LYS A 315 9.07 11.80 -3.03
CA LYS A 315 7.75 11.11 -3.14
C LYS A 315 7.95 9.73 -2.49
N LEU A 316 7.06 9.31 -1.57
CA LEU A 316 7.01 7.93 -1.06
C LEU A 316 6.46 7.08 -2.21
N GLN A 317 7.38 6.70 -3.09
CA GLN A 317 7.13 6.14 -4.40
C GLN A 317 7.40 4.65 -4.30
N VAL A 318 6.50 3.81 -4.83
CA VAL A 318 6.90 2.45 -5.17
C VAL A 318 8.03 2.57 -6.17
N ARG A 319 9.19 2.03 -5.79
CA ARG A 319 10.42 2.13 -6.58
C ARG A 319 10.68 0.76 -7.20
N SER A 320 10.62 0.73 -8.52
CA SER A 320 10.93 -0.42 -9.33
C SER A 320 12.43 -0.52 -9.58
N GLN A 321 13.01 -1.71 -9.38
CA GLN A 321 14.44 -1.95 -9.55
C GLN A 321 14.73 -2.60 -10.90
N SER A 322 15.04 -1.79 -11.93
CA SER A 322 15.54 -2.31 -13.20
C SER A 322 16.96 -1.81 -13.48
N SER A 323 17.97 -2.56 -13.01
CA SER A 323 19.34 -2.49 -13.57
C SER A 323 20.12 -3.80 -13.39
N SER A 324 20.20 -4.62 -14.44
CA SER A 324 21.28 -5.61 -14.59
C SER A 324 21.74 -5.72 -16.03
N SER A 325 23.06 -5.75 -16.20
CA SER A 325 23.81 -5.70 -17.44
C SER A 325 24.31 -7.09 -17.83
N SER A 326 23.95 -7.58 -19.02
CA SER A 326 24.69 -8.60 -19.79
C SER A 326 24.21 -8.63 -21.26
N PRO A 327 25.10 -8.90 -22.24
CA PRO A 327 24.82 -8.66 -23.66
C PRO A 327 24.25 -9.90 -24.36
N SER A 328 23.18 -9.72 -25.14
CA SER A 328 22.61 -10.72 -26.07
C SER A 328 21.77 -10.02 -27.16
N PRO A 329 21.50 -10.68 -28.31
CA PRO A 329 21.77 -10.11 -29.63
C PRO A 329 20.70 -9.16 -30.15
N SER A 330 21.17 -8.26 -31.02
CA SER A 330 20.47 -7.14 -31.64
C SER A 330 19.11 -7.48 -32.25
N VAL A 331 18.05 -7.04 -31.57
CA VAL A 331 16.72 -6.79 -32.16
C VAL A 331 16.69 -5.33 -32.62
N PRO A 332 16.17 -5.01 -33.82
CA PRO A 332 16.20 -3.66 -34.36
C PRO A 332 15.26 -2.74 -33.57
N THR A 333 15.82 -1.95 -32.65
CA THR A 333 15.11 -0.88 -31.95
C THR A 333 15.12 0.36 -32.81
N THR A 334 13.99 0.68 -33.42
CA THR A 334 13.69 2.04 -33.86
C THR A 334 13.74 2.95 -32.64
N ARG A 335 14.83 3.70 -32.50
CA ARG A 335 15.00 4.83 -31.57
C ARG A 335 13.92 5.88 -31.85
N THR A 336 12.79 5.79 -31.16
CA THR A 336 11.92 6.95 -30.93
C THR A 336 12.62 7.87 -29.92
N GLY A 337 12.71 9.15 -30.27
CA GLY A 337 13.65 10.12 -29.71
C GLY A 337 13.63 10.27 -28.18
N SER A 338 14.79 10.66 -27.64
CA SER A 338 14.94 11.11 -26.27
C SER A 338 13.99 12.28 -26.00
N VAL A 339 12.90 12.00 -25.28
CA VAL A 339 12.00 13.06 -24.81
C VAL A 339 12.69 13.72 -23.62
N THR A 340 13.34 14.84 -23.87
CA THR A 340 13.85 15.70 -22.81
C THR A 340 12.67 16.19 -21.98
N GLY A 341 12.63 15.86 -20.69
CA GLY A 341 11.60 16.38 -19.79
C GLY A 341 11.57 17.91 -19.80
N LYS A 342 10.39 18.52 -19.65
CA LYS A 342 10.20 19.96 -19.63
C LYS A 342 9.56 20.40 -18.32
N LEU A 343 10.13 21.43 -17.67
CA LEU A 343 9.51 22.07 -16.50
C LEU A 343 8.16 22.71 -16.86
N LEU A 344 7.31 22.90 -15.84
CA LEU A 344 5.99 23.52 -16.01
C LEU A 344 6.14 25.00 -16.34
N SER A 345 5.62 25.40 -17.50
CA SER A 345 5.50 26.80 -17.96
C SER A 345 4.10 27.38 -17.73
N GLN A 346 3.15 26.55 -17.32
CA GLN A 346 1.75 26.92 -17.17
C GLN A 346 1.07 26.05 -16.11
N PHE A 347 -0.02 26.57 -15.53
CA PHE A 347 -0.82 25.83 -14.56
C PHE A 347 -1.82 24.90 -15.28
N PRO A 348 -2.02 23.66 -14.81
CA PRO A 348 -3.06 22.74 -15.30
C PRO A 348 -4.45 23.15 -14.79
N TYR A 349 -5.03 24.21 -15.37
CA TYR A 349 -6.36 24.71 -14.99
C TYR A 349 -7.46 23.67 -15.15
N LEU A 350 -8.53 23.82 -14.36
CA LEU A 350 -9.71 22.97 -14.45
C LEU A 350 -10.42 23.17 -15.81
N PRO A 351 -11.02 22.12 -16.40
CA PRO A 351 -11.79 22.27 -17.63
C PRO A 351 -12.95 23.25 -17.48
N PRO A 352 -13.22 24.12 -18.47
CA PRO A 352 -14.35 25.06 -18.43
C PRO A 352 -15.71 24.40 -18.22
N ALA A 353 -15.85 23.14 -18.67
CA ALA A 353 -17.06 22.34 -18.47
C ALA A 353 -17.36 22.03 -17.00
N VAL A 354 -16.37 22.15 -16.10
CA VAL A 354 -16.49 21.88 -14.68
C VAL A 354 -16.50 23.16 -13.84
N THR A 355 -16.02 24.29 -14.38
CA THR A 355 -16.01 25.59 -13.70
C THR A 355 -17.33 26.35 -13.86
N THR A 356 -18.46 25.68 -13.60
CA THR A 356 -19.82 26.20 -13.87
C THR A 356 -20.53 26.77 -12.64
N CYS A 357 -19.92 26.75 -11.44
CA CYS A 357 -20.54 27.30 -10.24
C CYS A 357 -20.89 28.78 -10.42
N SER A 358 -22.16 29.12 -10.17
CA SER A 358 -22.76 30.45 -10.32
C SER A 358 -23.18 31.06 -8.98
N LEU A 359 -22.66 30.55 -7.85
CA LEU A 359 -22.98 31.10 -6.54
C LEU A 359 -22.34 32.50 -6.40
N PRO A 360 -23.10 33.54 -5.97
CA PRO A 360 -22.59 34.92 -5.83
C PRO A 360 -21.26 35.02 -5.08
N VAL A 361 -21.11 34.25 -4.00
CA VAL A 361 -19.90 34.21 -3.15
C VAL A 361 -18.66 33.65 -3.86
N CYS A 362 -18.84 32.94 -4.98
CA CYS A 362 -17.76 32.36 -5.75
C CYS A 362 -17.29 33.25 -6.91
N HIS A 363 -18.04 34.30 -7.27
CA HIS A 363 -17.70 35.13 -8.42
C HIS A 363 -16.38 35.87 -8.24
N SER A 364 -16.10 36.41 -7.05
CA SER A 364 -14.86 37.15 -6.78
C SER A 364 -13.62 36.30 -6.98
N THR A 365 -13.61 35.06 -6.48
CA THR A 365 -12.51 34.11 -6.68
C THR A 365 -12.36 33.70 -8.15
N LYS A 366 -13.47 33.56 -8.89
CA LYS A 366 -13.45 33.15 -10.29
C LYS A 366 -13.08 34.28 -11.25
N SER A 367 -13.34 35.53 -10.89
CA SER A 367 -13.03 36.69 -11.72
C SER A 367 -11.56 37.09 -11.71
N ASP A 368 -10.77 36.58 -10.77
CA ASP A 368 -9.32 36.83 -10.74
C ASP A 368 -8.64 36.13 -11.93
N SER A 369 -8.15 36.91 -12.89
CA SER A 369 -7.46 36.40 -14.07
C SER A 369 -6.12 35.75 -13.74
N GLU A 370 -5.49 36.14 -12.63
CA GLU A 370 -4.24 35.58 -12.13
C GLU A 370 -4.43 34.44 -11.12
N GLY A 371 -5.67 34.20 -10.68
CA GLY A 371 -6.02 33.12 -9.74
C GLY A 371 -6.39 31.81 -10.45
N LEU A 372 -6.89 30.85 -9.68
CA LEU A 372 -7.30 29.53 -10.19
C LEU A 372 -8.45 29.54 -11.20
N ARG A 373 -9.22 30.63 -11.28
CA ARG A 373 -10.46 30.73 -12.09
C ARG A 373 -11.51 29.66 -11.74
N ALA A 374 -11.41 29.09 -10.54
CA ALA A 374 -12.27 28.05 -10.02
C ALA A 374 -12.54 28.30 -8.53
N CYS A 375 -13.74 27.97 -8.05
CA CYS A 375 -14.07 28.04 -6.64
C CYS A 375 -14.03 26.66 -5.96
N LYS A 376 -14.23 26.61 -4.63
CA LYS A 376 -14.31 25.36 -3.87
C LYS A 376 -15.30 24.35 -4.46
N HIS A 377 -16.46 24.81 -4.92
CA HIS A 377 -17.49 23.94 -5.48
C HIS A 377 -17.07 23.33 -6.83
N ASP A 378 -16.40 24.10 -7.68
CA ASP A 378 -15.90 23.62 -8.98
C ASP A 378 -14.80 22.55 -8.78
N VAL A 379 -13.88 22.79 -7.83
CA VAL A 379 -12.82 21.83 -7.47
C VAL A 379 -13.42 20.57 -6.85
N GLU A 380 -14.35 20.70 -5.90
CA GLU A 380 -15.01 19.53 -5.31
C GLU A 380 -15.77 18.70 -6.37
N LEU A 381 -16.46 19.36 -7.30
CA LEU A 381 -17.19 18.71 -8.38
C LEU A 381 -16.25 17.88 -9.27
N LEU A 382 -15.11 18.46 -9.67
CA LEU A 382 -14.09 17.78 -10.46
C LEU A 382 -13.50 16.59 -9.69
N LEU A 383 -13.08 16.80 -8.44
CA LEU A 383 -12.44 15.77 -7.63
C LEU A 383 -13.40 14.63 -7.28
N ARG A 384 -14.70 14.89 -7.08
CA ARG A 384 -15.73 13.86 -6.92
C ARG A 384 -15.92 13.00 -8.15
N ALA A 385 -15.71 13.58 -9.34
CA ALA A 385 -15.78 12.85 -10.59
C ALA A 385 -14.65 11.81 -10.76
N SER A 386 -13.62 11.81 -9.90
CA SER A 386 -12.60 10.75 -9.87
C SER A 386 -13.15 9.36 -9.53
N GLY A 387 -14.25 9.29 -8.77
CA GLY A 387 -14.73 8.05 -8.15
C GLY A 387 -13.89 7.60 -6.94
N GLN A 388 -12.78 8.27 -6.64
CA GLN A 388 -11.88 7.98 -5.51
C GLN A 388 -12.03 8.99 -4.35
N TYR A 389 -12.95 9.94 -4.47
CA TYR A 389 -13.16 11.03 -3.52
C TYR A 389 -13.45 10.54 -2.10
N SER A 390 -12.41 10.58 -1.28
CA SER A 390 -12.38 10.15 0.12
C SER A 390 -11.40 11.03 0.89
N TYR A 391 -11.45 10.99 2.22
CA TYR A 391 -10.54 11.77 3.07
C TYR A 391 -9.07 11.46 2.75
N GLU A 392 -8.69 10.18 2.72
CA GLU A 392 -7.31 9.78 2.42
C GLU A 392 -6.85 10.21 1.03
N TRP A 393 -7.72 10.07 0.02
CA TRP A 393 -7.41 10.50 -1.34
C TRP A 393 -7.24 12.03 -1.44
N LEU A 394 -8.07 12.81 -0.73
CA LEU A 394 -7.91 14.27 -0.67
C LEU A 394 -6.62 14.68 0.05
N ARG A 395 -6.17 13.92 1.04
CA ARG A 395 -4.87 14.13 1.70
C ARG A 395 -3.71 13.95 0.71
N GLN A 396 -3.78 12.94 -0.16
CA GLN A 396 -2.80 12.73 -1.23
C GLN A 396 -2.82 13.88 -2.25
N GLU A 397 -4.00 14.29 -2.70
CA GLU A 397 -4.13 15.42 -3.62
C GLU A 397 -3.61 16.72 -2.97
N ARG A 398 -3.90 16.99 -1.70
CA ARG A 398 -3.33 18.14 -0.98
C ARG A 398 -1.81 18.17 -1.03
N ILE A 399 -1.15 17.02 -0.80
CA ILE A 399 0.31 16.91 -0.88
C ILE A 399 0.82 17.18 -2.29
N ARG A 400 0.11 16.68 -3.30
CA ARG A 400 0.43 16.90 -4.72
C ARG A 400 0.42 18.38 -5.10
N TRP A 401 -0.51 19.16 -4.53
CA TRP A 401 -0.64 20.60 -4.78
C TRP A 401 0.11 21.49 -3.78
N HIS A 402 1.01 20.94 -2.96
CA HIS A 402 1.79 21.74 -2.01
C HIS A 402 2.64 22.79 -2.72
N PRO A 403 2.58 24.09 -2.34
CA PRO A 403 3.20 25.19 -3.09
C PRO A 403 4.71 25.00 -3.30
N ASP A 404 5.45 24.62 -2.25
CA ASP A 404 6.90 24.34 -2.38
C ASP A 404 7.22 23.17 -3.33
N ARG A 405 6.43 22.10 -3.31
CA ARG A 405 6.67 20.95 -4.21
C ARG A 405 6.35 21.32 -5.65
N PHE A 406 5.23 22.02 -5.86
CA PHE A 406 4.80 22.47 -7.18
C PHE A 406 5.77 23.51 -7.78
N GLY A 407 6.24 24.47 -6.97
CA GLY A 407 7.19 25.50 -7.40
C GLY A 407 8.53 24.93 -7.90
N ARG A 408 8.97 23.79 -7.34
CA ARG A 408 10.15 23.07 -7.84
C ARG A 408 9.92 22.53 -9.25
N LEU A 409 8.71 22.12 -9.59
CA LEU A 409 8.36 21.61 -10.94
C LEU A 409 8.23 22.73 -11.98
N CYS A 410 8.19 23.99 -11.56
CA CYS A 410 8.01 25.12 -12.44
C CYS A 410 9.34 25.63 -13.00
N GLU A 411 9.28 26.09 -14.25
CA GLU A 411 10.35 26.92 -14.82
C GLU A 411 10.48 28.22 -14.03
N GLU A 412 11.66 28.83 -14.05
CA GLU A 412 11.97 30.00 -13.22
C GLU A 412 11.02 31.19 -13.49
N SER A 413 10.69 31.46 -14.74
CA SER A 413 9.75 32.52 -15.16
C SER A 413 8.32 32.31 -14.67
N PHE A 414 7.92 31.05 -14.42
CA PHE A 414 6.57 30.70 -13.99
C PHE A 414 6.50 30.35 -12.50
N ARG A 415 7.64 30.19 -11.82
CA ARG A 415 7.71 29.61 -10.47
C ARG A 415 6.87 30.38 -9.45
N GLU A 416 6.92 31.71 -9.45
CA GLU A 416 6.16 32.53 -8.51
C GLU A 416 4.66 32.41 -8.75
N SER A 417 4.19 32.66 -9.97
CA SER A 417 2.77 32.53 -10.35
C SER A 417 2.25 31.10 -10.15
N GLY A 418 3.02 30.08 -10.53
CA GLY A 418 2.68 28.68 -10.35
C GLY A 418 2.58 28.27 -8.88
N THR A 419 3.47 28.79 -8.03
CA THR A 419 3.42 28.56 -6.57
C THR A 419 2.16 29.19 -5.96
N LYS A 420 1.81 30.42 -6.35
CA LYS A 420 0.58 31.10 -5.91
C LYS A 420 -0.67 30.31 -6.30
N LEU A 421 -0.75 29.83 -7.54
CA LEU A 421 -1.88 29.01 -8.03
C LEU A 421 -1.98 27.66 -7.31
N ALA A 422 -0.85 27.01 -7.06
CA ALA A 422 -0.81 25.76 -6.28
C ALA A 422 -1.24 25.99 -4.82
N GLU A 423 -0.85 27.12 -4.21
CA GLU A 423 -1.29 27.49 -2.86
C GLU A 423 -2.81 27.69 -2.78
N GLU A 424 -3.43 28.31 -3.78
CA GLU A 424 -4.90 28.42 -3.85
C GLU A 424 -5.55 27.03 -3.94
N MET A 425 -5.01 26.12 -4.75
CA MET A 425 -5.56 24.76 -4.91
C MET A 425 -5.42 23.98 -3.60
N PHE A 426 -4.26 24.09 -2.97
CA PHE A 426 -3.96 23.51 -1.67
C PHE A 426 -4.97 23.97 -0.61
N LYS A 427 -5.23 25.28 -0.50
CA LYS A 427 -6.22 25.85 0.44
C LYS A 427 -7.63 25.34 0.20
N ILE A 428 -8.03 25.18 -1.06
CA ILE A 428 -9.34 24.63 -1.40
C ILE A 428 -9.44 23.16 -0.94
N ILE A 429 -8.44 22.33 -1.25
CA ILE A 429 -8.43 20.91 -0.86
C ILE A 429 -8.37 20.76 0.67
N ASP A 430 -7.58 21.59 1.35
CA ASP A 430 -7.53 21.67 2.81
C ASP A 430 -8.92 21.98 3.42
N GLY A 431 -9.62 22.96 2.84
CA GLY A 431 -11.00 23.27 3.22
C GLY A 431 -12.01 22.14 2.92
N LEU A 432 -11.74 21.26 1.96
CA LEU A 432 -12.54 20.06 1.71
C LEU A 432 -12.26 18.96 2.75
N LEU A 433 -11.00 18.75 3.15
CA LEU A 433 -10.61 17.84 4.23
C LEU A 433 -11.28 18.22 5.57
N GLY A 434 -11.22 19.50 5.96
CA GLY A 434 -11.88 19.99 7.18
C GLY A 434 -13.41 19.91 7.15
N SER A 435 -14.01 19.63 5.99
CA SER A 435 -15.45 19.34 5.87
C SER A 435 -15.76 17.87 6.20
N PHE A 436 -14.83 16.94 5.96
CA PHE A 436 -14.96 15.52 6.35
C PHE A 436 -14.86 15.34 7.86
N GLU A 437 -13.92 16.01 8.52
CA GLU A 437 -13.73 15.93 9.98
C GLU A 437 -14.98 16.34 10.74
N ARG A 438 -15.65 17.40 10.28
CA ARG A 438 -16.93 17.87 10.85
C ARG A 438 -18.09 16.91 10.64
N LEU A 439 -18.07 16.12 9.57
CA LEU A 439 -19.10 15.09 9.34
C LEU A 439 -18.83 13.83 10.17
N GLY A 440 -17.56 13.54 10.50
CA GLY A 440 -17.17 12.45 11.39
C GLY A 440 -17.61 12.70 12.83
N SER A 441 -17.39 13.90 13.36
CA SER A 441 -17.69 14.24 14.76
C SER A 441 -19.19 14.25 15.10
N VAL A 442 -20.07 14.51 14.12
CA VAL A 442 -21.53 14.52 14.33
C VAL A 442 -22.09 13.10 14.50
N ASN A 443 -21.43 12.08 13.95
CA ASN A 443 -21.91 10.70 13.99
C ASN A 443 -21.45 9.93 15.24
N GLU A 444 -20.51 10.45 16.04
CA GLU A 444 -20.06 9.81 17.29
C GLU A 444 -20.80 10.31 18.54
N GLY A 445 -21.62 11.36 18.40
CA GLY A 445 -22.39 11.96 19.50
C GLY A 445 -23.90 11.67 19.47
N SER A 446 -24.36 10.76 18.61
CA SER A 446 -25.76 10.28 18.50
C SER A 446 -25.81 8.78 18.75
#